data_AF-A0A921KC05-F1
#
_entry.id   AF-A0A921KC05-F1
#
_cell.length_a   1.000
_cell.length_b   1.000
_cell.length_c   1.000
_cell.angle_alpha   90.00
_cell.angle_beta   90.00
_cell.angle_gamma   90.00
#
_symmetry.space_group_name_H-M   'P 1'
#
loop_
_entity.id
_entity.type
_entity.pdbx_description
1 polymer ?
#
loop_
_entity_poly.entity_id
_entity_poly.type
_entity_poly.pdbx_seq_one_letter_code
_entity_poly.pdbx_strand_id
1 'polypeptide(L)'
;MTAESPQEEVQIAPSTEGKMPLAITKEVKSIKKELVENDLDVVSVIEYLNDKANKQFKASSKATARLVKGRFSEGYTVADCKKAIDTKAKNWLDDPHWQKYLRPSTLFNATNFENYLEESRGSDLPESSPPKPLELDFSKGEA
;
A
#
# COMPACT_ATOMS: atom_id res chain seq x y z
N MET A 1 -2.05 -16.32 -59.28
CA MET A 1 -0.68 -16.77 -59.60
C MET A 1 0.24 -15.73 -58.99
N THR A 2 0.70 -15.87 -57.76
CA THR A 2 1.98 -16.49 -57.35
C THR A 2 1.97 -16.37 -55.81
N ALA A 3 1.93 -17.45 -55.03
CA ALA A 3 3.04 -18.32 -54.64
C ALA A 3 4.24 -17.53 -54.05
N GLU A 4 4.26 -17.39 -52.72
CA GLU A 4 5.50 -17.22 -51.97
C GLU A 4 5.38 -17.95 -50.62
N SER A 5 6.08 -19.08 -50.56
CA SER A 5 6.66 -19.69 -49.36
C SER A 5 8.18 -19.52 -49.57
N PRO A 6 9.05 -19.38 -48.55
CA PRO A 6 9.35 -20.51 -47.66
C PRO A 6 9.80 -20.16 -46.22
N GLN A 7 10.00 -21.25 -45.49
CA GLN A 7 10.49 -21.51 -44.13
C GLN A 7 11.76 -20.72 -43.70
N GLU A 8 11.87 -20.43 -42.41
CA GLU A 8 13.17 -20.42 -41.72
C GLU A 8 13.07 -21.18 -40.38
N GLU A 9 13.95 -22.17 -40.25
CA GLU A 9 14.14 -23.13 -39.18
C GLU A 9 15.36 -22.70 -38.36
N VAL A 10 15.26 -22.46 -37.04
CA VAL A 10 16.43 -22.47 -36.15
C VAL A 10 16.06 -22.97 -34.74
N GLN A 11 16.41 -24.24 -34.53
CA GLN A 11 17.20 -24.80 -33.42
C GLN A 11 16.63 -24.81 -31.98
N ILE A 12 16.24 -26.03 -31.64
CA ILE A 12 16.09 -26.63 -30.32
C ILE A 12 17.47 -26.71 -29.65
N ALA A 13 17.62 -26.17 -28.45
CA ALA A 13 18.71 -26.53 -27.55
C ALA A 13 18.12 -26.93 -26.18
N PRO A 14 18.34 -28.17 -25.70
CA PRO A 14 18.00 -28.58 -24.35
C PRO A 14 19.14 -28.19 -23.40
N SER A 15 18.96 -27.14 -22.60
CA SER A 15 19.89 -26.88 -21.49
C SER A 15 19.55 -27.80 -20.33
N THR A 16 20.42 -28.80 -20.19
CA THR A 16 20.56 -29.71 -19.07
C THR A 16 20.97 -29.00 -17.78
N GLU A 17 20.41 -29.54 -16.69
CA GLU A 17 21.01 -29.71 -15.37
C GLU A 17 21.61 -28.51 -14.63
N GLY A 18 20.87 -28.08 -13.60
CA GLY A 18 21.38 -27.31 -12.47
C GLY A 18 20.73 -27.77 -11.16
N LYS A 19 20.92 -29.04 -10.78
CA LYS A 19 20.70 -29.49 -9.40
C LYS A 19 21.76 -28.82 -8.52
N MET A 20 21.37 -27.77 -7.80
CA MET A 20 22.07 -27.37 -6.58
C MET A 20 21.14 -27.61 -5.38
N PRO A 21 21.51 -28.46 -4.40
CA PRO A 21 20.74 -28.61 -3.18
C PRO A 21 21.17 -27.50 -2.22
N LEU A 22 20.36 -26.44 -2.09
CA LEU A 22 20.61 -25.43 -1.07
C LEU A 22 19.89 -25.83 0.22
N ALA A 23 20.65 -26.43 1.12
CA ALA A 23 20.26 -26.72 2.48
C ALA A 23 19.95 -25.41 3.24
N ILE A 24 18.67 -25.12 3.47
CA ILE A 24 18.21 -24.10 4.42
C ILE A 24 17.01 -24.68 5.15
N THR A 25 17.25 -25.38 6.26
CA THR A 25 16.18 -25.90 7.13
C THR A 25 16.28 -25.21 8.48
N LYS A 26 15.52 -24.10 8.63
CA LYS A 26 14.76 -23.69 9.85
C LYS A 26 14.30 -22.22 9.80
N GLU A 27 14.93 -21.34 9.02
CA GLU A 27 14.50 -19.92 8.88
C GLU A 27 13.36 -19.68 7.87
N VAL A 28 13.17 -20.57 6.90
CA VAL A 28 12.12 -20.46 5.86
C VAL A 28 10.68 -20.59 6.40
N LYS A 29 10.49 -21.04 7.64
CA LYS A 29 9.15 -21.31 8.20
C LYS A 29 8.48 -20.05 8.76
N SER A 30 9.24 -19.13 9.36
CA SER A 30 8.69 -17.83 9.80
C SER A 30 8.42 -16.89 8.63
N ILE A 31 9.33 -16.85 7.63
CA ILE A 31 9.18 -15.99 6.46
C ILE A 31 7.95 -16.37 5.62
N LYS A 32 7.66 -17.68 5.47
CA LYS A 32 6.45 -18.15 4.76
C LYS A 32 5.16 -17.80 5.50
N LYS A 33 5.15 -17.79 6.83
CA LYS A 33 3.96 -17.47 7.62
C LYS A 33 3.63 -15.98 7.51
N GLU A 34 4.65 -15.14 7.66
CA GLU A 34 4.52 -13.68 7.51
C GLU A 34 4.07 -13.29 6.10
N LEU A 35 4.60 -13.97 5.06
CA LEU A 35 4.16 -13.77 3.67
C LEU A 35 2.68 -14.13 3.44
N VAL A 36 2.16 -15.16 4.11
CA VAL A 36 0.75 -15.58 4.01
C VAL A 36 -0.16 -14.65 4.83
N GLU A 37 0.25 -14.25 6.03
CA GLU A 37 -0.50 -13.33 6.89
C GLU A 37 -0.62 -11.94 6.23
N ASN A 38 0.46 -11.43 5.64
CA ASN A 38 0.41 -10.18 4.87
C ASN A 38 -0.54 -10.25 3.67
N ASP A 39 -0.69 -11.41 3.03
CA ASP A 39 -1.60 -11.57 1.90
C ASP A 39 -3.07 -11.47 2.35
N LEU A 40 -3.40 -12.07 3.50
CA LEU A 40 -4.72 -11.96 4.12
C LEU A 40 -5.03 -10.51 4.54
N ASP A 41 -4.04 -9.81 5.09
CA ASP A 41 -4.18 -8.40 5.47
C ASP A 41 -4.39 -7.49 4.25
N VAL A 42 -3.65 -7.73 3.16
CA VAL A 42 -3.87 -7.05 1.87
C VAL A 42 -5.31 -7.30 1.38
N VAL A 43 -5.78 -8.55 1.42
CA VAL A 43 -7.15 -8.90 1.01
C VAL A 43 -8.16 -8.15 1.88
N SER A 44 -7.99 -8.15 3.20
CA SER A 44 -8.90 -7.45 4.14
C SER A 44 -8.98 -5.94 3.86
N VAL A 45 -7.85 -5.29 3.59
CA VAL A 45 -7.81 -3.85 3.27
C VAL A 45 -8.53 -3.55 1.95
N ILE A 46 -8.31 -4.39 0.93
CA ILE A 46 -8.93 -4.18 -0.39
C ILE A 46 -10.41 -4.49 -0.39
N GLU A 47 -10.86 -5.54 0.32
CA GLU A 47 -12.28 -5.80 0.53
C GLU A 47 -12.97 -4.66 1.27
N TYR A 48 -12.31 -4.08 2.27
CA TYR A 48 -12.84 -2.91 2.97
C TYR A 48 -12.96 -1.69 2.06
N LEU A 49 -11.98 -1.44 1.20
CA LEU A 49 -12.07 -0.38 0.18
C LEU A 49 -13.23 -0.63 -0.79
N ASN A 50 -13.44 -1.88 -1.20
CA ASN A 50 -14.52 -2.26 -2.10
C ASN A 50 -15.89 -1.99 -1.50
N ASP A 51 -16.10 -2.37 -0.24
CA ASP A 51 -17.30 -2.08 0.54
C ASP A 51 -17.57 -0.57 0.62
N LYS A 52 -16.56 0.22 1.04
CA LYS A 52 -16.71 1.67 1.21
C LYS A 52 -16.90 2.43 -0.09
N ALA A 53 -16.17 2.06 -1.15
CA ALA A 53 -16.22 2.77 -2.42
C ALA A 53 -17.31 2.24 -3.37
N ASN A 54 -18.04 1.18 -2.99
CA ASN A 54 -18.91 0.40 -3.88
C ASN A 54 -18.20 0.00 -5.19
N LYS A 55 -16.98 -0.53 -5.05
CA LYS A 55 -16.12 -0.96 -6.17
C LYS A 55 -15.71 -2.42 -6.01
N GLN A 56 -15.12 -2.99 -7.06
CA GLN A 56 -14.66 -4.39 -7.07
C GLN A 56 -13.20 -4.51 -7.51
N PHE A 57 -12.29 -3.93 -6.73
CA PHE A 57 -10.86 -4.09 -6.92
C PHE A 57 -10.41 -5.50 -6.55
N LYS A 58 -9.44 -6.03 -7.32
CA LYS A 58 -8.87 -7.35 -7.10
C LYS A 58 -7.66 -7.26 -6.18
N ALA A 59 -7.74 -7.87 -5.00
CA ALA A 59 -6.61 -8.01 -4.08
C ALA A 59 -5.48 -8.88 -4.67
N SER A 60 -5.84 -9.88 -5.48
CA SER A 60 -4.90 -10.74 -6.23
C SER A 60 -4.07 -9.99 -7.28
N SER A 61 -4.45 -8.74 -7.63
CA SER A 61 -3.67 -7.94 -8.56
C SER A 61 -2.30 -7.61 -7.97
N LYS A 62 -1.23 -8.01 -8.66
CA LYS A 62 0.15 -7.73 -8.26
C LYS A 62 0.42 -6.25 -8.04
N ALA A 63 -0.20 -5.36 -8.82
CA ALA A 63 -0.03 -3.92 -8.64
C ALA A 63 -0.65 -3.43 -7.33
N THR A 64 -1.90 -3.82 -7.06
CA THR A 64 -2.63 -3.47 -5.84
C THR A 64 -1.94 -4.03 -4.60
N ALA A 65 -1.61 -5.32 -4.61
CA ALA A 65 -0.95 -5.99 -3.50
C ALA A 65 0.40 -5.34 -3.17
N ARG A 66 1.19 -4.94 -4.18
CA ARG A 66 2.47 -4.26 -3.97
C ARG A 66 2.31 -2.90 -3.28
N LEU A 67 1.27 -2.14 -3.61
CA LEU A 67 1.03 -0.83 -3.00
C LEU A 67 0.73 -0.97 -1.51
N VAL A 68 -0.21 -1.87 -1.16
CA VAL A 68 -0.61 -2.11 0.23
C VAL A 68 0.54 -2.74 1.03
N LYS A 69 1.20 -3.76 0.48
CA LYS A 69 2.36 -4.40 1.11
C LYS A 69 3.54 -3.43 1.30
N GLY A 70 3.69 -2.47 0.40
CA GLY A 70 4.64 -1.36 0.57
C GLY A 70 4.40 -0.66 1.91
N ARG A 71 3.14 -0.27 2.18
CA ARG A 71 2.76 0.39 3.44
C ARG A 71 3.06 -0.48 4.66
N PHE A 72 2.78 -1.77 4.59
CA PHE A 72 3.11 -2.69 5.70
C PHE A 72 4.62 -2.79 5.94
N SER A 73 5.43 -2.74 4.88
CA SER A 73 6.90 -2.74 4.98
C SER A 73 7.45 -1.44 5.57
N GLU A 74 6.71 -0.33 5.47
CA GLU A 74 7.03 0.95 6.11
C GLU A 74 6.58 1.02 7.58
N GLY A 75 5.91 -0.01 8.11
CA GLY A 75 5.47 -0.09 9.50
C GLY A 75 4.01 0.34 9.74
N TYR A 76 3.24 0.57 8.68
CA TYR A 76 1.81 0.86 8.80
C TYR A 76 1.01 -0.42 9.05
N THR A 77 -0.10 -0.31 9.79
CA THR A 77 -0.98 -1.44 10.09
C THR A 77 -2.21 -1.48 9.19
N VAL A 78 -2.92 -2.62 9.18
CA VAL A 78 -4.23 -2.75 8.54
C VAL A 78 -5.22 -1.69 9.05
N ALA A 79 -5.16 -1.34 10.33
CA ALA A 79 -6.02 -0.33 10.93
C ALA A 79 -5.76 1.07 10.33
N ASP A 80 -4.49 1.42 10.12
CA ASP A 80 -4.11 2.69 9.49
C ASP A 80 -4.59 2.76 8.04
N CYS A 81 -4.44 1.66 7.29
CA CYS A 81 -4.99 1.56 5.94
C CYS A 81 -6.51 1.75 5.92
N LYS A 82 -7.24 1.12 6.85
CA LYS A 82 -8.69 1.26 6.97
C LYS A 82 -9.10 2.69 7.37
N LYS A 83 -8.34 3.37 8.23
CA LYS A 83 -8.57 4.78 8.58
C LYS A 83 -8.43 5.70 7.36
N ALA A 84 -7.34 5.56 6.60
CA ALA A 84 -7.13 6.35 5.39
C ALA A 84 -8.26 6.13 4.36
N ILE A 85 -8.73 4.89 4.21
CA ILE A 85 -9.90 4.57 3.38
C ILE A 85 -11.14 5.29 3.90
N ASP A 86 -11.44 5.22 5.19
CA ASP A 86 -12.64 5.81 5.78
C ASP A 86 -12.67 7.34 5.61
N THR A 87 -11.55 8.02 5.91
CA THR A 87 -11.41 9.47 5.73
C THR A 87 -11.63 9.88 4.27
N LYS A 88 -10.99 9.19 3.32
CA LYS A 88 -11.16 9.53 1.90
C LYS A 88 -12.49 9.09 1.33
N ALA A 89 -13.06 7.98 1.79
CA ALA A 89 -14.40 7.60 1.42
C ALA A 89 -15.39 8.67 1.87
N LYS A 90 -15.33 9.14 3.11
CA LYS A 90 -16.19 10.24 3.58
C LYS A 90 -16.05 11.51 2.73
N ASN A 91 -14.82 11.90 2.39
CA ASN A 91 -14.56 13.15 1.67
C ASN A 91 -14.81 13.07 0.16
N TRP A 92 -14.61 11.90 -0.46
CA TRP A 92 -14.65 11.76 -1.93
C TRP A 92 -15.85 10.98 -2.43
N LEU A 93 -16.56 10.23 -1.57
CA LEU A 93 -17.74 9.48 -1.98
C LEU A 93 -18.94 10.40 -2.25
N ASP A 94 -19.01 11.55 -1.57
CA ASP A 94 -20.06 12.55 -1.77
C ASP A 94 -19.88 13.34 -3.08
N ASP A 95 -18.62 13.54 -3.50
CA ASP A 95 -18.26 14.26 -4.72
C ASP A 95 -18.06 13.33 -5.93
N PRO A 96 -18.91 13.38 -6.98
CA PRO A 96 -18.78 12.53 -8.17
C PRO A 96 -17.43 12.71 -8.90
N HIS A 97 -16.86 13.92 -8.83
CA HIS A 97 -15.55 14.20 -9.41
C HIS A 97 -14.43 13.44 -8.69
N TRP A 98 -14.52 13.34 -7.37
CA TRP A 98 -13.47 12.79 -6.52
C TRP A 98 -13.59 11.27 -6.33
N GLN A 99 -14.81 10.73 -6.41
CA GLN A 99 -15.08 9.30 -6.26
C GLN A 99 -14.25 8.40 -7.20
N LYS A 100 -13.90 8.89 -8.39
CA LYS A 100 -13.03 8.16 -9.35
C LYS A 100 -11.61 7.91 -8.82
N TYR A 101 -11.16 8.69 -7.84
CA TYR A 101 -9.84 8.58 -7.22
C TYR A 101 -9.82 7.64 -6.00
N LEU A 102 -10.98 7.12 -5.55
CA LEU A 102 -11.06 6.05 -4.54
C LEU A 102 -10.58 4.71 -5.13
N ARG A 103 -9.27 4.59 -5.34
CA ARG A 103 -8.60 3.41 -5.88
C ARG A 103 -7.31 3.13 -5.12
N PRO A 104 -6.84 1.86 -5.09
CA PRO A 104 -5.65 1.50 -4.33
C PRO A 104 -4.39 2.30 -4.71
N SER A 105 -4.20 2.61 -6.00
CA SER A 105 -3.05 3.36 -6.49
C SER A 105 -3.03 4.84 -6.07
N THR A 106 -4.18 5.40 -5.72
CA THR A 106 -4.25 6.76 -5.19
C THR A 106 -4.12 6.75 -3.67
N LEU A 107 -4.91 5.89 -3.00
CA LEU A 107 -4.95 5.84 -1.53
C LEU A 107 -3.64 5.35 -0.93
N PHE A 108 -3.04 4.30 -1.49
CA PHE A 108 -1.79 3.71 -0.99
C PHE A 108 -0.57 4.20 -1.77
N ASN A 109 -0.65 5.41 -2.31
CA ASN A 109 0.52 6.06 -2.90
C ASN A 109 1.48 6.49 -1.79
N ALA A 110 2.77 6.18 -1.97
CA ALA A 110 3.81 6.50 -0.99
C ALA A 110 3.85 7.97 -0.57
N THR A 111 3.60 8.88 -1.50
CA THR A 111 3.72 10.32 -1.26
C THR A 111 2.54 10.91 -0.48
N ASN A 112 1.36 10.28 -0.52
CA ASN A 112 0.14 10.87 0.05
C ASN A 112 -0.48 10.06 1.18
N PHE A 113 -0.08 8.79 1.38
CA PHE A 113 -0.69 7.92 2.38
C PHE A 113 -0.56 8.49 3.80
N GLU A 114 0.62 9.00 4.17
CA GLU A 114 0.84 9.64 5.47
C GLU A 114 -0.07 10.85 5.68
N ASN A 115 -0.22 11.71 4.66
CA ASN A 115 -1.13 12.86 4.73
C ASN A 115 -2.58 12.43 4.97
N TYR A 116 -3.03 11.33 4.34
CA TYR A 116 -4.39 10.81 4.54
C TYR A 116 -4.59 10.24 5.94
N LEU A 117 -3.55 9.64 6.51
CA LEU A 117 -3.56 9.16 7.88
C LEU A 117 -3.58 10.34 8.86
N GLU A 118 -2.78 11.39 8.63
CA GLU A 118 -2.76 12.59 9.47
C GLU A 118 -4.10 13.34 9.44
N GLU A 119 -4.74 13.46 8.27
CA GLU A 119 -6.10 14.00 8.15
C GLU A 119 -7.13 13.20 8.96
N SER A 120 -6.95 11.88 9.05
CA SER A 120 -7.78 11.02 9.90
C SER A 120 -7.57 11.27 11.39
N ARG A 121 -6.34 11.65 11.79
CA ARG A 121 -5.97 11.97 13.19
C ARG A 121 -6.47 13.35 13.60
N GLY A 122 -6.41 14.33 12.69
CA GLY A 122 -6.94 15.67 12.92
C GLY A 122 -8.46 15.72 13.11
N SER A 123 -9.18 14.64 12.75
CA SER A 123 -10.63 14.52 12.93
C SER A 123 -11.04 13.94 14.30
N ASP A 124 -10.12 13.25 14.98
CA ASP A 124 -10.35 12.52 16.24
C ASP A 124 -9.13 12.70 17.15
N LEU A 125 -8.91 13.91 17.68
CA LEU A 125 -8.38 14.22 19.02
C LEU A 125 -8.03 15.72 19.17
N PRO A 126 -8.23 16.28 20.38
CA PRO A 126 -7.90 17.66 20.72
C PRO A 126 -6.39 17.85 20.86
N GLU A 127 -5.91 18.99 20.35
CA GLU A 127 -4.72 19.74 20.79
C GLU A 127 -3.85 19.05 21.87
N SER A 128 -3.04 18.06 21.48
CA SER A 128 -1.97 17.54 22.34
C SER A 128 -0.64 18.16 21.91
N SER A 129 -0.43 19.35 22.48
CA SER A 129 0.72 20.27 22.38
C SER A 129 0.55 21.37 21.32
N PRO A 130 -0.02 22.53 21.69
CA PRO A 130 0.53 23.76 21.13
C PRO A 130 2.03 23.77 21.46
N PRO A 131 2.94 24.21 20.55
CA PRO A 131 4.27 24.57 21.01
C PRO A 131 4.06 25.54 22.17
N LYS A 132 4.59 25.21 23.36
CA LYS A 132 4.52 26.12 24.51
C LYS A 132 4.89 27.49 23.96
N PRO A 133 4.03 28.53 24.12
CA PRO A 133 4.43 29.87 23.79
C PRO A 133 5.76 30.06 24.51
N LEU A 134 6.81 30.38 23.76
CA LEU A 134 8.05 30.80 24.37
C LEU A 134 7.66 32.04 25.17
N GLU A 135 7.42 31.90 26.46
CA GLU A 135 7.42 33.04 27.36
C GLU A 135 8.85 33.56 27.31
N LEU A 136 9.10 34.47 26.36
CA LEU A 136 10.16 35.43 26.50
C LEU A 136 9.82 36.20 27.77
N ASP A 137 10.41 35.76 28.88
CA ASP A 137 10.42 36.51 30.11
C ASP A 137 11.26 37.77 29.87
N PHE A 138 10.57 38.84 29.49
CA PHE A 138 11.14 40.18 29.35
C PHE A 138 11.57 40.77 30.71
N SER A 139 11.38 40.05 31.82
CA SER A 139 11.83 40.48 33.17
C SER A 139 13.33 40.37 33.39
N LYS A 140 14.11 39.92 32.39
CA LYS A 140 15.57 39.95 32.43
C LYS A 140 16.15 40.98 31.46
N GLY A 141 15.67 42.21 31.59
CA GLY A 141 16.38 43.43 31.18
C GLY A 141 16.67 44.27 32.42
N GLU A 142 17.87 44.85 32.45
CA GLU A 142 18.49 45.63 33.56
C GLU A 142 19.25 44.75 34.56
N ALA A 143 20.55 44.95 34.81
CA ALA A 143 21.45 46.09 34.59
C ALA A 143 22.86 45.65 34.16
#